data_AF-A0A0U1L6K5-F1
#
_entry.id   AF-A0A0U1L6K5-F1
#
_cell.length_a   1.000
_cell.length_b   1.000
_cell.length_c   1.000
_cell.angle_alpha   90.00
_cell.angle_beta   90.00
_cell.angle_gamma   90.00
#
_symmetry.space_group_name_H-M   'P 1'
#
loop_
_entity.id
_entity.type
_entity.pdbx_description
1 polymer ?
#
loop_
_entity_poly.entity_id
_entity_poly.type
_entity_poly.pdbx_seq_one_letter_code
_entity_poly.pdbx_strand_id
1 'polypeptide(L)'
;MPSSFKENLKLILSDGSEYTLTGGVEQIDKGVGDTTGTITLKALFGNSQKFLVPGMFAKIVVPGEFRKDAILVPQRAVKEILDETFVTIVTADNKTEIRKVKMDEKVGNMWVVAEGLTAGDCVVVEGIDKVKKDTALQVTMITPEDLQTPAKN
;
A
#
# COMPACT_ATOMS: atom_id res chain seq x y z
N MET A 1 -3.44 -16.33 -6.68
CA MET A 1 -3.60 -14.99 -7.31
C MET A 1 -5.02 -14.52 -7.04
N PRO A 2 -5.22 -13.30 -6.52
CA PRO A 2 -6.55 -12.77 -6.24
C PRO A 2 -7.38 -12.66 -7.53
N SER A 3 -8.68 -12.97 -7.44
CA SER A 3 -9.59 -12.97 -8.60
C SER A 3 -9.68 -11.61 -9.28
N SER A 4 -9.47 -10.54 -8.53
CA SER A 4 -9.45 -9.13 -8.97
C SER A 4 -8.40 -8.83 -10.05
N PHE A 5 -7.38 -9.69 -10.22
CA PHE A 5 -6.37 -9.53 -11.26
C PHE A 5 -6.90 -9.69 -12.70
N LYS A 6 -8.05 -10.37 -12.88
CA LYS A 6 -8.57 -10.71 -14.21
C LYS A 6 -9.37 -9.59 -14.88
N GLU A 7 -9.78 -8.57 -14.12
CA GLU A 7 -10.73 -7.56 -14.56
C GLU A 7 -10.17 -6.15 -14.34
N ASN A 8 -10.70 -5.16 -15.07
CA ASN A 8 -10.32 -3.74 -14.97
C ASN A 8 -8.86 -3.42 -15.28
N LEU A 9 -8.22 -4.15 -16.20
CA LEU A 9 -6.87 -3.84 -16.65
C LEU A 9 -6.83 -2.45 -17.28
N LYS A 10 -5.92 -1.61 -16.82
CA LYS A 10 -5.63 -0.32 -17.46
C LYS A 10 -4.43 -0.48 -18.39
N LEU A 11 -4.46 0.21 -19.52
CA LEU A 11 -3.38 0.21 -20.49
C LEU A 11 -2.78 1.61 -20.58
N ILE A 12 -1.47 1.73 -20.33
CA ILE A 12 -0.71 2.96 -20.52
C ILE A 12 0.10 2.79 -21.80
N LEU A 13 -0.12 3.67 -22.77
CA LEU A 13 0.55 3.64 -24.06
C LEU A 13 1.99 4.16 -23.95
N SER A 14 2.81 3.94 -24.98
CA SER A 14 4.23 4.39 -25.01
C SER A 14 4.42 5.90 -24.82
N ASP A 15 3.41 6.71 -25.13
CA ASP A 15 3.41 8.16 -24.96
C ASP A 15 3.09 8.58 -23.50
N GLY A 16 2.77 7.63 -22.63
CA GLY A 16 2.36 7.85 -21.25
C GLY A 16 0.86 8.08 -21.07
N SER A 17 0.08 8.12 -22.16
CA SER A 17 -1.37 8.32 -22.10
C SER A 17 -2.08 7.04 -21.61
N GLU A 18 -3.06 7.20 -20.72
CA GLU A 18 -3.95 6.09 -20.31
C GLU A 18 -5.01 5.84 -21.38
N TYR A 19 -5.13 4.60 -21.81
CA TYR A 19 -6.16 4.16 -22.74
C TYR A 19 -7.52 4.14 -22.05
N THR A 20 -8.52 4.75 -22.67
CA THR A 20 -9.83 4.99 -22.05
C THR A 20 -10.62 3.71 -21.78
N LEU A 21 -10.36 2.63 -22.53
CA LEU A 21 -11.08 1.37 -22.37
C LEU A 21 -10.27 0.40 -21.50
N THR A 22 -10.91 -0.08 -20.44
CA THR A 22 -10.35 -1.14 -19.60
C THR A 22 -10.44 -2.50 -20.28
N GLY A 23 -9.43 -3.33 -20.07
CA GLY A 23 -9.37 -4.70 -20.59
C GLY A 23 -9.59 -5.76 -19.52
N GLY A 24 -9.63 -7.00 -19.98
CA GLY A 24 -9.69 -8.19 -19.12
C GLY A 24 -8.64 -9.22 -19.55
N VAL A 25 -8.18 -10.02 -18.59
CA VAL A 25 -7.29 -11.14 -18.90
C VAL A 25 -8.12 -12.26 -19.54
N GLU A 26 -7.83 -12.60 -20.79
CA GLU A 26 -8.51 -13.70 -21.50
C GLU A 26 -7.83 -15.03 -21.20
N GLN A 27 -6.50 -15.07 -21.29
CA GLN A 27 -5.73 -16.28 -21.13
C GLN A 27 -4.45 -16.00 -20.35
N ILE A 28 -4.19 -16.83 -19.34
CA ILE A 28 -2.90 -16.85 -18.65
C ILE A 28 -2.20 -18.10 -19.12
N ASP A 29 -1.10 -17.94 -19.85
CA ASP A 29 -0.27 -19.06 -20.22
C ASP A 29 0.59 -19.44 -19.01
N LYS A 30 0.30 -20.60 -18.42
CA LYS A 30 1.02 -21.13 -17.26
C LYS A 30 2.34 -21.80 -17.65
N GLY A 31 2.82 -21.62 -18.88
CA GLY A 31 4.19 -21.91 -19.26
C GLY A 31 5.14 -21.02 -18.48
N VAL A 32 5.39 -21.38 -17.22
CA VAL A 32 6.47 -20.83 -16.42
C VAL A 32 7.74 -21.22 -17.15
N GLY A 33 8.38 -20.28 -17.83
CA GLY A 33 9.75 -20.48 -18.26
C GLY A 33 10.57 -20.66 -16.98
N ASP A 34 11.04 -21.88 -16.73
CA ASP A 34 11.71 -22.37 -15.50
C ASP A 34 12.91 -21.53 -15.01
N THR A 35 13.26 -20.41 -15.65
CA THR A 35 14.49 -19.64 -15.39
C THR A 35 14.28 -18.21 -14.90
N THR A 36 13.14 -17.56 -15.18
CA THR A 36 12.97 -16.10 -14.90
C THR A 36 11.71 -15.73 -14.13
N GLY A 37 10.82 -16.69 -13.81
CA GLY A 37 9.57 -16.40 -13.07
C GLY A 37 8.61 -15.47 -13.83
N THR A 38 8.78 -15.32 -15.13
CA THR A 38 7.91 -14.49 -15.99
C THR A 38 6.71 -15.31 -16.44
N ILE A 39 5.51 -14.73 -16.35
CA ILE A 39 4.25 -15.33 -16.81
C ILE A 39 3.78 -14.57 -18.04
N THR A 40 3.43 -15.30 -19.10
CA THR A 40 2.84 -14.70 -20.29
C THR A 40 1.33 -14.67 -20.13
N LEU A 41 0.73 -13.48 -20.25
CA LEU A 41 -0.72 -13.30 -20.22
C LEU A 41 -1.19 -12.65 -21.52
N LYS A 42 -2.37 -13.08 -22.00
CA LYS A 42 -3.11 -12.45 -23.07
C LYS A 42 -4.30 -11.72 -22.47
N ALA A 43 -4.37 -10.42 -22.75
CA ALA A 43 -5.45 -9.54 -22.34
C ALA A 43 -6.19 -9.04 -23.58
N LEU A 44 -7.51 -8.89 -23.45
CA LEU A 44 -8.36 -8.30 -24.47
C LEU A 44 -8.71 -6.87 -24.09
N PHE A 45 -8.55 -5.96 -25.05
CA PHE A 45 -8.97 -4.57 -24.96
C PHE A 45 -9.84 -4.24 -26.17
N GLY A 46 -10.98 -3.59 -25.94
CA GLY A 46 -11.78 -3.05 -27.05
C GLY A 46 -10.97 -2.00 -27.80
N ASN A 47 -10.97 -2.03 -29.13
CA ASN A 47 -10.23 -1.09 -29.98
C ASN A 47 -11.12 -0.45 -31.05
N SER A 48 -12.30 0.05 -30.66
CA SER A 48 -13.29 0.59 -31.60
C SER A 48 -12.77 1.78 -32.41
N GLN A 49 -11.82 2.55 -31.85
CA GLN A 49 -11.21 3.71 -32.50
C GLN A 49 -9.88 3.39 -33.22
N LYS A 50 -9.45 2.12 -33.27
CA LYS A 50 -8.20 1.66 -33.92
C LYS A 50 -6.91 2.34 -33.42
N PHE A 51 -6.89 2.77 -32.17
CA PHE A 51 -5.70 3.36 -31.55
C PHE A 51 -4.61 2.33 -31.26
N LEU A 52 -4.97 1.08 -31.00
CA LEU A 52 -4.00 0.01 -30.74
C LEU A 52 -3.54 -0.61 -32.06
N VAL A 53 -2.23 -0.53 -32.33
CA VAL A 53 -1.58 -1.07 -33.53
C VAL A 53 -0.66 -2.24 -33.13
N PRO A 54 -0.60 -3.33 -33.92
CA PRO A 54 0.33 -4.42 -33.67
C PRO A 54 1.79 -3.94 -33.63
N GLY A 55 2.57 -4.44 -32.66
CA GLY A 55 3.97 -4.05 -32.47
C GLY A 55 4.18 -2.85 -31.53
N MET A 56 3.10 -2.22 -31.03
CA MET A 56 3.21 -1.20 -29.99
C MET A 56 3.63 -1.83 -28.66
N PHE A 57 4.49 -1.10 -27.94
CA PHE A 57 4.73 -1.36 -26.53
C PHE A 57 3.69 -0.61 -25.69
N ALA A 58 3.28 -1.21 -24.59
CA ALA A 58 2.38 -0.59 -23.63
C ALA A 58 2.63 -1.20 -22.26
N LYS A 59 2.30 -0.46 -21.21
CA LYS A 59 2.38 -0.90 -19.83
C LYS A 59 0.97 -1.19 -19.33
N ILE A 60 0.74 -2.43 -18.88
CA ILE A 60 -0.52 -2.80 -18.25
C ILE A 60 -0.43 -2.48 -16.75
N VAL A 61 -1.42 -1.77 -16.24
CA VAL A 61 -1.60 -1.51 -14.82
C VAL A 61 -2.81 -2.31 -14.36
N VAL A 62 -2.57 -3.27 -13.47
CA VAL A 62 -3.65 -4.04 -12.86
C VAL A 62 -4.05 -3.36 -11.56
N PRO A 63 -5.28 -2.84 -11.43
CA PRO A 63 -5.72 -2.29 -10.16
C PRO A 63 -5.75 -3.43 -9.12
N GLY A 64 -5.01 -3.22 -8.03
CA GLY A 64 -5.08 -4.09 -6.86
C GLY A 64 -6.43 -3.99 -6.16
N GLU A 65 -6.66 -4.87 -5.20
CA GLU A 65 -7.85 -4.79 -4.36
C GLU A 65 -7.77 -3.55 -3.46
N PHE A 66 -8.77 -2.68 -3.54
CA PHE A 66 -8.87 -1.53 -2.63
C PHE A 66 -9.44 -1.99 -1.30
N ARG A 67 -8.57 -2.15 -0.29
CA ARG A 67 -9.00 -2.35 1.09
C ARG A 67 -9.51 -1.02 1.65
N LYS A 68 -10.83 -0.87 1.73
CA LYS A 68 -11.46 0.26 2.43
C LYS A 68 -11.23 0.10 3.94
N ASP A 69 -11.08 1.24 4.62
CA ASP A 69 -10.88 1.31 6.08
C ASP A 69 -9.59 0.66 6.60
N ALA A 70 -8.56 0.55 5.75
CA ALA A 70 -7.23 0.11 6.17
C ALA A 70 -6.55 1.18 7.04
N ILE A 71 -6.04 0.77 8.21
CA ILE A 71 -5.28 1.67 9.08
C ILE A 71 -3.83 1.67 8.62
N LEU A 72 -3.33 2.86 8.28
CA LEU A 72 -1.95 3.06 7.85
C LEU A 72 -1.15 3.70 8.98
N VAL A 73 0.02 3.13 9.29
CA VAL A 73 0.96 3.69 10.25
C VAL A 73 2.33 3.90 9.60
N PRO A 74 3.01 5.02 9.86
CA PRO A 74 4.37 5.24 9.35
C PRO A 74 5.34 4.17 9.85
N GLN A 75 6.29 3.75 9.02
CA GLN A 75 7.29 2.72 9.42
C GLN A 75 8.09 3.13 10.66
N ARG A 76 8.37 4.43 10.81
CA ARG A 76 9.05 5.00 11.98
C ARG A 76 8.29 4.84 13.29
N ALA A 77 6.97 4.61 13.26
CA ALA A 77 6.12 4.42 14.43
C ALA A 77 6.11 2.98 14.97
N VAL A 78 6.62 2.03 14.17
CA VAL A 78 6.55 0.60 14.48
C VAL A 78 7.87 0.15 15.09
N LYS A 79 7.81 -0.51 16.25
CA LYS A 79 8.93 -1.22 16.87
C LYS A 79 8.77 -2.71 16.69
N GLU A 80 9.72 -3.33 16.01
CA GLU A 80 9.78 -4.79 15.86
C GLU A 80 10.71 -5.38 16.93
N ILE A 81 10.21 -6.33 17.70
CA ILE A 81 10.94 -7.02 18.77
C ILE A 81 10.62 -8.50 18.67
N LEU A 82 11.64 -9.35 18.45
CA LEU A 82 11.51 -10.81 18.41
C LEU A 82 10.37 -11.29 17.48
N ASP A 83 10.33 -10.77 16.26
CA ASP A 83 9.32 -11.09 15.23
C ASP A 83 7.89 -10.57 15.53
N GLU A 84 7.71 -9.82 16.62
CA GLU A 84 6.46 -9.16 16.95
C GLU A 84 6.56 -7.65 16.73
N THR A 85 5.48 -7.05 16.20
CA THR A 85 5.40 -5.60 15.98
C THR A 85 4.59 -4.91 17.07
N PHE A 86 5.12 -3.81 17.57
CA PHE A 86 4.55 -2.99 18.62
C PHE A 86 4.43 -1.55 18.15
N VAL A 87 3.33 -0.91 18.53
CA VAL A 87 3.08 0.51 18.29
C VAL A 87 2.76 1.18 19.61
N THR A 88 3.26 2.40 19.80
CA THR A 88 2.94 3.21 20.96
C THR A 88 1.76 4.11 20.61
N ILE A 89 0.68 4.01 21.39
CA ILE A 89 -0.51 4.84 21.25
C ILE A 89 -0.63 5.82 22.42
N VAL A 90 -1.33 6.92 22.20
CA VAL A 90 -1.73 7.87 23.25
C VAL A 90 -3.19 7.63 23.59
N THR A 91 -3.48 7.34 24.86
CA THR A 91 -4.84 7.19 25.38
C THR A 91 -5.50 8.55 25.62
N ALA A 92 -6.83 8.57 25.83
CA ALA A 92 -7.59 9.79 26.13
C ALA A 92 -7.07 10.56 27.36
N ASP A 93 -6.41 9.87 28.29
CA ASP A 93 -5.75 10.45 29.47
C ASP A 93 -4.37 11.05 29.17
N ASN A 94 -3.99 11.24 27.90
CA ASN A 94 -2.65 11.68 27.46
C ASN A 94 -1.51 10.78 27.96
N LYS A 95 -1.79 9.48 28.18
CA LYS A 95 -0.78 8.49 28.58
C LYS A 95 -0.37 7.62 27.40
N THR A 96 0.86 7.15 27.43
CA THR A 96 1.41 6.27 26.39
C THR A 96 1.19 4.80 26.74
N GLU A 97 0.57 4.05 25.85
CA GLU A 97 0.41 2.60 25.96
C GLU A 97 1.14 1.92 24.80
N ILE A 98 1.88 0.85 25.08
CA ILE A 98 2.50 0.01 24.05
C ILE A 98 1.53 -1.11 23.74
N ARG A 99 1.09 -1.17 22.48
CA ARG A 99 0.15 -2.18 22.00
C ARG A 99 0.83 -3.07 20.96
N LYS A 100 0.67 -4.38 21.12
CA LYS A 100 1.04 -5.34 20.09
C LYS A 100 0.06 -5.21 18.94
N VAL A 101 0.59 -5.10 17.74
CA VAL A 101 -0.18 -4.95 16.50
C VAL A 101 0.29 -5.99 15.51
N LYS A 102 -0.57 -6.30 14.53
CA LYS A 102 -0.22 -7.18 13.42
C LYS A 102 -0.15 -6.35 12.17
N MET A 103 1.01 -6.35 11.52
CA MET A 103 1.21 -5.67 10.24
C MET A 103 0.86 -6.62 9.09
N ASP A 104 0.38 -6.03 7.99
CA ASP A 104 0.12 -6.72 6.73
C ASP A 104 1.12 -6.23 5.67
N GLU A 105 0.65 -5.61 4.59
CA GLU A 105 1.50 -5.06 3.53
C GLU A 105 2.13 -3.70 3.87
N LYS A 106 3.29 -3.43 3.25
CA LYS A 106 3.90 -2.11 3.18
C LYS A 106 3.41 -1.37 1.95
N VAL A 107 2.95 -0.14 2.13
CA VAL A 107 2.54 0.75 1.02
C VAL A 107 3.40 2.01 1.08
N GLY A 108 4.43 2.07 0.22
CA GLY A 108 5.42 3.15 0.24
C GLY A 108 6.15 3.22 1.59
N ASN A 109 6.06 4.37 2.26
CA ASN A 109 6.67 4.63 3.58
C ASN A 109 5.70 4.36 4.75
N MET A 110 4.61 3.64 4.51
CA MET A 110 3.61 3.27 5.52
C MET A 110 3.42 1.76 5.57
N TRP A 111 2.96 1.26 6.72
CA TRP A 111 2.50 -0.10 6.91
C TRP A 111 0.99 -0.13 7.06
N VAL A 112 0.36 -1.16 6.50
CA VAL A 112 -1.03 -1.50 6.77
C VAL A 112 -1.09 -2.31 8.05
N VAL A 113 -1.91 -1.87 9.01
CA VAL A 113 -2.20 -2.62 10.23
C VAL A 113 -3.36 -3.57 9.95
N ALA A 114 -3.13 -4.87 10.08
CA ALA A 114 -4.16 -5.90 10.01
C ALA A 114 -5.03 -5.92 11.28
N GLU A 115 -4.38 -5.89 12.46
CA GLU A 115 -5.06 -6.10 13.74
C GLU A 115 -4.37 -5.30 14.86
N GLY A 116 -5.15 -4.89 15.87
CA GLY A 116 -4.63 -4.28 17.11
C GLY A 116 -4.68 -2.75 17.16
N LEU A 117 -5.21 -2.08 16.14
CA LEU A 117 -5.40 -0.63 16.13
C LEU A 117 -6.80 -0.28 15.61
N THR A 118 -7.34 0.86 16.02
CA THR A 118 -8.63 1.38 15.59
C THR A 118 -8.49 2.78 14.99
N ALA A 119 -9.45 3.20 14.15
CA ALA A 119 -9.40 4.47 13.42
C ALA A 119 -9.40 5.73 14.32
N GLY A 120 -9.59 5.59 15.63
CA GLY A 120 -9.52 6.68 16.62
C GLY A 120 -8.24 6.71 17.45
N ASP A 121 -7.33 5.73 17.29
CA ASP A 121 -6.12 5.65 18.09
C ASP A 121 -5.06 6.66 17.61
N CYS A 122 -4.50 7.43 18.53
CA CYS A 122 -3.40 8.35 18.24
C CYS A 122 -2.06 7.63 18.35
N VAL A 123 -1.39 7.40 17.22
CA VAL A 123 -0.08 6.72 17.17
C VAL A 123 1.07 7.72 17.33
N VAL A 124 2.03 7.38 18.18
CA VAL A 124 3.27 8.14 18.35
C VAL A 124 4.24 7.81 17.21
N VAL A 125 4.51 8.78 16.34
CA VAL A 125 5.39 8.60 15.16
C VAL A 125 6.82 9.09 15.36
N GLU A 126 7.03 10.01 16.31
CA GLU A 126 8.30 10.70 16.55
C GLU A 126 8.53 10.80 18.06
N GLY A 127 9.79 10.76 18.47
CA GLY A 127 10.15 10.77 19.88
C GLY A 127 10.03 9.41 20.58
N ILE A 128 9.86 8.29 19.86
CA ILE A 128 9.72 6.94 20.45
C ILE A 128 10.92 6.55 21.34
N ASP A 129 12.12 7.10 21.08
CA ASP A 129 13.31 6.97 21.92
C ASP A 129 13.29 7.88 23.16
N LYS A 130 12.60 9.02 23.09
CA LYS A 130 12.43 9.96 24.21
C LYS A 130 11.20 9.64 25.06
N VAL A 131 10.28 8.82 24.58
CA VAL A 131 9.02 8.47 25.24
C VAL A 131 9.25 7.30 26.18
N LYS A 132 9.36 7.58 27.48
CA LYS A 132 9.30 6.58 28.55
C LYS A 132 7.84 6.33 28.94
N LYS A 133 7.52 5.08 29.28
CA LYS A 133 6.24 4.68 29.88
C LYS A 133 5.85 5.67 30.98
N ASP A 134 4.63 6.22 30.94
CA ASP A 134 4.08 7.20 31.90
C ASP A 134 4.56 8.67 31.77
N THR A 135 5.04 9.10 30.58
CA THR A 135 5.41 10.51 30.35
C THR A 135 4.27 11.30 29.72
N ALA A 136 3.90 12.45 30.31
CA ALA A 136 2.98 13.40 29.71
C ALA A 136 3.63 14.04 28.45
N LEU A 137 3.08 13.74 27.29
CA LEU A 137 3.59 14.26 26.01
C LEU A 137 2.77 15.48 25.58
N GLN A 138 3.45 16.49 25.05
CA GLN A 138 2.78 17.48 24.21
C GLN A 138 2.49 16.80 22.86
N VAL A 139 1.25 16.35 22.68
CA VAL A 139 0.81 15.68 21.46
C VAL A 139 0.57 16.74 20.39
N THR A 140 1.47 16.84 19.42
CA THR A 140 1.18 17.55 18.18
C THR A 140 0.53 16.57 17.22
N MET A 141 -0.76 16.76 16.96
CA MET A 141 -1.45 15.99 15.91
C MET A 141 -0.83 16.34 14.57
N ILE A 142 -0.19 15.36 13.93
CA ILE A 142 0.23 15.47 12.54
C ILE A 142 -0.86 14.87 11.66
N THR A 143 -1.30 15.63 10.67
CA THR A 143 -2.23 15.15 9.65
C THR A 143 -1.51 14.23 8.65
N PRO A 144 -2.23 13.29 8.01
CA PRO A 144 -1.66 12.38 7.01
C PRO A 144 -0.95 13.10 5.84
N GLU A 145 -1.31 14.35 5.57
CA GLU A 145 -0.67 15.20 4.55
C GLU A 145 0.78 15.56 4.89
N ASP A 146 1.13 15.73 6.17
CA ASP A 146 2.50 16.07 6.58
C ASP A 146 3.43 14.83 6.54
N LEU A 147 2.86 13.62 6.63
CA LEU A 147 3.57 12.33 6.60
C LEU A 147 4.05 11.91 5.20
N GLN A 148 3.57 12.56 4.13
CA GLN A 148 3.96 12.27 2.75
C GLN A 148 5.11 13.16 2.25
N THR A 149 5.48 14.21 3.00
CA THR A 149 6.59 15.07 2.62
C THR A 149 7.90 14.43 3.09
N PRO A 150 8.88 14.14 2.20
CA PRO A 150 10.21 13.78 2.65
C PRO A 150 10.73 14.89 3.54
N ALA A 151 11.29 14.51 4.71
CA ALA A 151 11.92 15.42 5.65
C ALA A 151 12.76 16.46 4.90
N LYS A 152 12.35 17.73 5.01
CA LYS A 152 13.14 18.87 4.52
C LYS A 152 14.41 18.91 5.39
N ASN A 153 15.54 18.55 4.81
CA ASN A 153 16.85 18.94 5.32
C ASN A 153 17.06 20.44 5.11
#